data_AF-A0A0F2PSV2-F1
#
_entry.id   AF-A0A0F2PSV2-F1
#
_cell.length_a   1.000
_cell.length_b   1.000
_cell.length_c   1.000
_cell.angle_alpha   90.00
_cell.angle_beta   90.00
_cell.angle_gamma   90.00
#
_symmetry.space_group_name_H-M   'P 1'
#
loop_
_entity.id
_entity.type
_entity.pdbx_description
1 polymer ?
#
loop_
_entity_poly.entity_id
_entity_poly.type
_entity_poly.pdbx_seq_one_letter_code
_entity_poly.pdbx_strand_id
1 'polypeptide(L)' 'MSASAPLRDPAEIYRRSFAIIRAEADLARFDAASQEVVVRMIHACGMVDLAGDIVVSEGFAAAARAALAAGALV' A
#
# COMPACT_ATOMS: atom_id res chain seq x y z
N MET A 1 -4.02 -29.02 -14.36
CA MET A 1 -3.99 -27.55 -14.37
C MET A 1 -2.67 -27.14 -15.01
N SER A 2 -2.68 -26.54 -16.20
CA SER A 2 -1.45 -26.02 -16.80
C SER A 2 -1.11 -24.72 -16.08
N ALA A 3 0.02 -24.68 -15.36
CA ALA A 3 0.48 -23.45 -14.73
C ALA A 3 0.78 -22.43 -15.83
N SER A 4 0.15 -21.26 -15.76
CA SER A 4 0.47 -20.13 -16.63
C SER A 4 1.91 -19.70 -16.37
N ALA A 5 2.64 -19.35 -17.43
CA ALA A 5 4.00 -18.82 -17.29
C ALA A 5 4.04 -17.59 -16.37
N PRO A 6 5.11 -17.41 -15.57
CA PRO A 6 5.24 -16.26 -14.68
C PRO A 6 5.30 -14.95 -15.47
N LEU A 7 4.69 -13.91 -14.92
CA LEU A 7 4.76 -12.56 -15.47
C LEU A 7 6.20 -12.03 -15.40
N ARG A 8 6.59 -11.27 -16.41
CA ARG A 8 7.92 -10.64 -16.50
C ARG A 8 7.87 -9.11 -16.62
N ASP A 9 6.69 -8.54 -16.81
CA ASP A 9 6.50 -7.09 -16.85
C ASP A 9 6.40 -6.55 -15.40
N PRO A 10 7.37 -5.74 -14.94
CA PRO A 10 7.35 -5.18 -13.59
C PRO A 10 6.11 -4.34 -13.30
N ALA A 11 5.62 -3.57 -14.27
CA ALA A 11 4.44 -2.71 -14.07
C ALA A 11 3.19 -3.55 -13.84
N GLU A 12 3.02 -4.62 -14.61
CA GLU A 12 1.93 -5.57 -14.45
C GLU A 12 2.05 -6.36 -13.13
N ILE A 13 3.26 -6.72 -12.72
CA ILE A 13 3.51 -7.36 -11.42
C ILE A 13 3.07 -6.42 -10.28
N TYR A 14 3.46 -5.14 -10.31
CA TYR A 14 3.02 -4.14 -9.34
C TYR A 14 1.51 -3.98 -9.32
N ARG A 15 0.89 -3.87 -10.50
CA ARG A 15 -0.57 -3.71 -10.64
C ARG A 15 -1.31 -4.89 -10.01
N ARG A 16 -0.87 -6.13 -10.28
CA ARG A 16 -1.47 -7.33 -9.71
C ARG A 16 -1.22 -7.44 -8.21
N SER A 17 0.01 -7.19 -7.76
CA SER A 17 0.33 -7.20 -6.33
C SER A 17 -0.56 -6.22 -5.55
N PHE A 18 -0.70 -4.99 -6.02
CA PHE A 18 -1.55 -4.00 -5.34
C PHE A 18 -3.04 -4.33 -5.43
N ALA A 19 -3.50 -4.95 -6.52
CA ALA A 19 -4.88 -5.42 -6.62
C ALA A 19 -5.16 -6.55 -5.61
N ILE A 20 -4.24 -7.49 -5.47
CA ILE A 20 -4.32 -8.60 -4.50
C ILE A 20 -4.34 -8.04 -3.08
N ILE A 21 -3.40 -7.16 -2.73
CA ILE A 21 -3.34 -6.55 -1.38
C ILE A 21 -4.64 -5.82 -1.05
N ARG A 22 -5.20 -5.04 -1.97
CA ARG A 22 -6.48 -4.34 -1.73
C ARG A 22 -7.67 -5.29 -1.59
N ALA A 23 -7.60 -6.48 -2.17
CA ALA A 23 -8.64 -7.49 -2.04
C ALA A 23 -8.53 -8.29 -0.73
N GLU A 24 -7.33 -8.41 -0.16
CA GLU A 24 -7.04 -9.27 0.99
C GLU A 24 -6.87 -8.53 2.32
N ALA A 25 -6.37 -7.29 2.31
CA ALA A 25 -6.12 -6.52 3.52
C ALA A 25 -7.38 -5.78 4.01
N ASP A 26 -7.60 -5.74 5.34
CA ASP A 26 -8.64 -4.91 5.94
C ASP A 26 -8.20 -3.44 5.97
N LEU A 27 -8.61 -2.71 4.92
CA LEU A 27 -8.25 -1.30 4.72
C LEU A 27 -9.36 -0.32 5.13
N ALA A 28 -10.52 -0.81 5.54
CA ALA A 28 -11.74 0.00 5.69
C ALA A 28 -11.61 1.10 6.75
N ARG A 29 -10.73 0.92 7.73
CA ARG A 29 -10.48 1.88 8.81
C ARG A 29 -9.59 3.06 8.43
N PHE A 30 -8.93 3.02 7.26
CA PHE A 30 -8.03 4.08 6.80
C PHE A 30 -8.74 4.98 5.79
N ASP A 31 -8.44 6.28 5.84
CA ASP A 31 -8.79 7.20 4.75
C ASP A 31 -8.04 6.82 3.45
N ALA A 32 -8.54 7.29 2.30
CA ALA A 32 -7.99 6.93 1.00
C ALA A 32 -6.48 7.22 0.85
N ALA A 33 -5.98 8.33 1.41
CA ALA A 33 -4.57 8.69 1.32
C ALA A 33 -3.71 7.78 2.20
N SER A 34 -4.21 7.40 3.37
CA SER A 34 -3.59 6.44 4.28
C SER A 34 -3.61 5.01 3.72
N GLN A 35 -4.68 4.60 3.04
CA GLN A 35 -4.74 3.29 2.36
C GLN A 35 -3.60 3.11 1.34
N GLU A 36 -3.25 4.16 0.58
CA GLU A 36 -2.12 4.07 -0.37
C GLU A 36 -0.79 3.77 0.32
N VAL A 37 -0.55 4.35 1.49
CA VAL A 37 0.66 4.12 2.29
C VAL A 37 0.67 2.69 2.84
N VAL A 38 -0.44 2.26 3.44
CA VAL A 38 -0.60 0.92 4.01
C VAL A 38 -0.38 -0.17 2.96
N VAL A 39 -0.96 -0.01 1.76
CA VAL A 39 -0.75 -0.96 0.64
C VAL A 39 0.73 -1.08 0.28
N ARG A 40 1.49 0.01 0.29
CA ARG A 40 2.93 -0.01 0.00
C ARG A 40 3.74 -0.68 1.12
N MET A 41 3.35 -0.49 2.38
CA MET A 41 3.98 -1.18 3.51
C MET A 41 3.78 -2.70 3.40
N ILE A 42 2.55 -3.14 3.14
CA ILE A 42 2.22 -4.55 2.92
C ILE A 42 2.96 -5.11 1.70
N HIS A 43 3.03 -4.36 0.60
CA HIS A 43 3.78 -4.80 -0.58
C HIS A 43 5.26 -5.05 -0.28
N ALA A 44 5.87 -4.20 0.55
CA ALA A 44 7.28 -4.31 0.90
C ALA A 44 7.59 -5.55 1.77
N CYS A 45 6.65 -6.01 2.61
CA CYS A 45 6.87 -7.12 3.53
C CYS A 45 6.12 -8.42 3.18
N GLY A 46 5.10 -8.38 2.34
CA GLY A 46 4.27 -9.52 1.96
C GLY A 46 3.25 -9.97 3.01
N MET A 47 2.94 -9.14 4.03
CA MET A 47 2.06 -9.50 5.16
C MET A 47 0.79 -8.66 5.15
N VAL A 48 -0.35 -9.24 4.74
CA VAL A 48 -1.64 -8.51 4.61
C VAL A 48 -2.27 -8.14 5.97
N ASP A 49 -1.95 -8.91 7.00
CA ASP A 49 -2.38 -8.71 8.40
C ASP A 49 -1.69 -7.53 9.08
N LEU A 50 -0.60 -7.00 8.51
CA LEU A 50 0.05 -5.75 8.96
C LEU A 50 -0.94 -4.58 9.06
N ALA A 51 -2.00 -4.57 8.24
CA ALA A 51 -3.07 -3.59 8.34
C ALA A 51 -3.65 -3.51 9.76
N GLY A 52 -3.69 -4.63 10.50
CA GLY A 52 -4.14 -4.74 11.88
C GLY A 52 -3.29 -3.95 12.89
N ASP A 53 -1.99 -3.86 12.64
CA ASP A 53 -1.00 -3.24 13.54
C ASP A 53 -0.77 -1.75 13.28
N ILE A 54 -1.23 -1.24 12.13
CA ILE A 54 -0.98 0.15 11.74
C ILE A 54 -1.99 1.10 12.39
N VAL A 55 -1.47 2.06 13.15
CA VAL A 55 -2.23 3.21 13.66
C VAL A 55 -1.83 4.46 12.89
N VAL A 56 -2.82 5.20 12.39
CA VAL A 56 -2.61 6.45 11.64
C VAL A 56 -3.35 7.57 12.36
N SER A 57 -2.66 8.68 12.65
CA SER A 57 -3.32 9.87 13.18
C SER A 57 -4.19 10.53 12.10
N GLU A 58 -5.27 11.17 12.52
CA GLU A 58 -6.16 11.88 11.61
C GLU A 58 -5.37 12.91 10.78
N GLY A 59 -5.53 12.86 9.45
CA GLY A 59 -4.87 13.78 8.53
C GLY A 59 -3.37 13.53 8.27
N PHE A 60 -2.77 12.48 8.85
CA PHE A 60 -1.35 12.16 8.70
C PHE A 60 -0.86 12.18 7.25
N ALA A 61 -1.51 11.38 6.38
CA ALA A 61 -1.04 11.19 5.02
C ALA A 61 -1.06 12.50 4.21
N ALA A 62 -2.08 13.35 4.43
CA ALA A 62 -2.18 14.65 3.79
C ALA A 62 -1.10 15.62 4.31
N ALA A 63 -0.93 15.70 5.63
CA ALA A 63 0.08 16.57 6.24
C ALA A 63 1.51 16.19 5.85
N ALA A 64 1.83 14.89 5.87
CA ALA A 64 3.14 14.38 5.46
C ALA A 64 3.43 14.69 3.98
N ARG A 65 2.45 14.46 3.09
CA ARG A 65 2.59 14.80 1.66
C ARG A 65 2.82 16.29 1.45
N ALA A 66 2.07 17.15 2.16
CA ALA A 66 2.24 18.59 2.07
C ALA A 66 3.62 19.05 2.54
N ALA A 67 4.12 18.49 3.65
CA ALA A 67 5.44 18.81 4.18
C ALA A 67 6.56 18.41 3.20
N LEU A 68 6.51 17.19 2.64
CA LEU A 68 7.47 16.72 1.64
C LEU A 68 7.42 17.58 0.37
N ALA A 69 6.23 17.93 -0.11
CA ALA A 69 6.07 18.82 -1.25
C ALA A 69 6.62 20.24 -0.99
N ALA A 70 6.62 20.68 0.28
CA ALA A 70 7.21 21.93 0.73
C ALA A 70 8.73 21.85 1.00
N GLY A 71 9.36 20.69 0.82
CA GLY A 71 10.80 20.51 0.99
C GLY A 71 11.24 20.13 2.41
N ALA A 72 10.34 19.61 3.24
CA ALA A 72 10.74 18.99 4.51
C ALA A 72 11.72 17.83 4.26
N LEU A 73 12.76 17.73 5.10
CA LEU A 73 13.78 16.68 5.03
C LEU A 73 13.22 15.34 5.57
N VAL A 74 13.80 14.23 5.09
CA VAL A 74 13.47 12.84 5.48
C VAL A 74 14.69 12.16 6.06
#